data_AF-A0A0V1GY48-F1
#
_entry.id   AF-A0A0V1GY48-F1
#
_cell.length_a   1.000
_cell.length_b   1.000
_cell.length_c   1.000
_cell.angle_alpha   90.00
_cell.angle_beta   90.00
_cell.angle_gamma   90.00
#
_symmetry.space_group_name_H-M   'P 1'
#
loop_
_entity.id
_entity.type
_entity.pdbx_description
1 polymer ?
#
loop_
_entity_poly.entity_id
_entity_poly.type
_entity_poly.pdbx_seq_one_letter_code
_entity_poly.pdbx_strand_id
1 'polypeptide(L)'
;MKCKLRKSVNANNSCTSIMKLICLFTLVIATSALRIQKQAASKKDYDFKAEKEAVIAELDQRFDGYREHCYPLPDDDFKAEKEAVIAELDQRFDGYREHCYPLPGDGCRCQETENGAKVSKEYKTDFECKTDEKRKRLCEDKQCKQQFNSINRCQTKEKCGQDKWAPYESCLKECMKIHPLPSSK
;
A
#
# COMPACT_ATOMS: atom_id res chain seq x y z
N MET A 1 68.84 -46.21 26.26
CA MET A 1 68.18 -47.51 26.05
C MET A 1 67.29 -47.84 27.24
N LYS A 2 66.02 -48.14 26.95
CA LYS A 2 65.06 -49.01 27.66
C LYS A 2 64.75 -48.77 29.14
N CYS A 3 63.51 -48.32 29.32
CA CYS A 3 62.66 -48.30 30.51
C CYS A 3 62.65 -49.63 31.28
N LYS A 4 62.34 -49.55 32.59
CA LYS A 4 61.70 -50.66 33.29
C LYS A 4 60.54 -50.20 34.16
N LEU A 5 59.50 -51.01 34.02
CA LEU A 5 58.08 -50.86 34.31
C LEU A 5 57.76 -51.52 35.66
N ARG A 6 56.83 -50.94 36.45
CA ARG A 6 55.73 -51.61 37.20
C ARG A 6 54.99 -50.58 38.07
N LYS A 7 53.79 -50.16 37.69
CA LYS A 7 52.44 -50.71 37.97
C LYS A 7 51.97 -50.47 39.41
N SER A 8 50.95 -49.61 39.54
CA SER A 8 49.85 -49.82 40.49
C SER A 8 48.53 -49.54 39.78
N VAL A 9 47.54 -50.36 40.13
CA VAL A 9 46.21 -50.55 39.55
C VAL A 9 45.23 -49.65 40.30
N ASN A 10 44.26 -49.02 39.62
CA ASN A 10 42.89 -49.04 40.11
C ASN A 10 41.86 -48.77 39.00
N ALA A 11 40.74 -49.48 39.09
CA ALA A 11 39.65 -49.57 38.13
C ALA A 11 38.86 -48.26 37.95
N ASN A 12 38.03 -48.19 36.90
CA ASN A 12 36.62 -47.73 36.91
C ASN A 12 36.18 -47.00 35.63
N ASN A 13 36.02 -47.69 34.48
CA ASN A 13 35.49 -47.01 33.27
C ASN A 13 34.21 -47.66 32.68
N SER A 14 33.73 -48.79 33.20
CA SER A 14 32.62 -49.54 32.61
C SER A 14 31.21 -48.99 32.93
N CYS A 15 31.05 -48.12 33.92
CA CYS A 15 29.75 -47.51 34.27
C CYS A 15 29.40 -46.26 33.44
N THR A 16 30.29 -45.79 32.57
CA THR A 16 30.10 -44.52 31.85
C THR A 16 29.33 -44.68 30.54
N SER A 17 29.35 -45.86 29.92
CA SER A 17 28.73 -46.07 28.60
C SER A 17 27.24 -46.39 28.70
N ILE A 18 26.83 -47.24 29.64
CA ILE A 18 25.41 -47.61 29.83
C ILE A 18 24.59 -46.41 30.33
N MET A 19 25.14 -45.62 31.26
CA MET A 19 24.52 -44.36 31.72
C MET A 19 24.33 -43.35 30.57
N LYS A 20 25.30 -43.24 29.66
CA LYS A 20 25.17 -42.38 28.46
C LYS A 20 24.09 -42.89 27.52
N LEU A 21 23.99 -44.20 27.30
CA LEU A 21 22.97 -44.79 26.43
C LEU A 21 21.56 -44.58 26.99
N ILE A 22 21.37 -44.80 28.29
CA ILE A 22 20.09 -44.58 28.98
C ILE A 22 19.69 -43.10 28.89
N CYS A 23 20.62 -42.16 29.14
CA CYS A 23 20.36 -40.73 28.98
C CYS A 23 19.95 -40.37 27.55
N LEU A 24 20.61 -40.92 26.53
CA LEU A 24 20.26 -40.67 25.14
C LEU A 24 18.88 -41.23 24.78
N PHE A 25 18.53 -42.43 25.24
CA PHE A 25 17.19 -42.97 25.04
C PHE A 25 16.11 -42.13 25.74
N THR A 26 16.36 -41.65 26.96
CA THR A 26 15.42 -40.74 27.64
C THR A 26 15.26 -39.39 26.93
N LEU A 27 16.33 -38.85 26.33
CA LEU A 27 16.30 -37.63 25.51
C LEU A 27 15.51 -37.84 24.21
N VAL A 28 15.65 -39.01 23.56
CA VAL A 28 14.89 -39.34 22.34
C VAL A 28 13.40 -39.53 22.65
N ILE A 29 13.06 -40.18 23.77
CA ILE A 29 11.66 -40.35 24.19
C ILE A 29 11.05 -39.00 24.59
N ALA A 30 11.79 -38.15 25.31
CA ALA A 30 11.33 -36.81 25.69
C ALA A 30 11.14 -35.89 24.45
N THR A 31 12.04 -35.95 23.48
CA THR A 31 11.90 -35.17 22.22
C THR A 31 10.76 -35.69 21.34
N SER A 32 10.48 -37.00 21.36
CA SER A 32 9.35 -37.59 20.66
C SER A 32 8.01 -37.20 21.29
N ALA A 33 7.92 -37.18 22.63
CA ALA A 33 6.75 -36.69 23.36
C ALA A 33 6.51 -35.19 23.12
N LEU A 34 7.57 -34.37 23.04
CA LEU A 34 7.48 -32.95 22.71
C LEU A 34 6.97 -32.71 21.28
N ARG A 35 7.34 -33.58 20.32
CA ARG A 35 6.85 -33.53 18.93
C ARG A 35 5.38 -33.94 18.82
N ILE A 36 4.95 -34.95 19.59
CA ILE A 36 3.54 -35.38 19.63
C ILE A 36 2.67 -34.31 20.31
N GLN A 37 3.15 -33.64 21.37
CA GLN A 37 2.45 -32.49 21.95
C GLN A 37 2.40 -31.27 21.02
N LYS A 38 3.45 -31.02 20.20
CA LYS A 38 3.43 -29.95 19.20
C LYS A 38 2.47 -30.21 18.03
N GLN A 39 2.14 -31.47 17.73
CA GLN A 39 1.15 -31.82 16.71
C GLN A 39 -0.28 -31.89 17.28
N ALA A 40 -0.43 -32.15 18.58
CA ALA A 40 -1.71 -32.07 19.30
C ALA A 40 -2.08 -30.66 19.76
N ALA A 41 -1.15 -29.69 19.73
CA ALA A 41 -1.45 -28.26 19.66
C ALA A 41 -1.98 -27.91 18.26
N SER A 42 -3.04 -28.63 17.90
CA SER A 42 -3.95 -28.37 16.82
C SER A 42 -4.24 -26.88 16.80
N LYS A 43 -3.70 -26.21 15.77
CA LYS A 43 -4.42 -25.24 14.94
C LYS A 43 -5.66 -24.71 15.68
N LYS A 44 -5.45 -23.77 16.62
CA LYS A 44 -6.55 -22.86 16.95
C LYS A 44 -6.90 -22.26 15.61
N ASP A 45 -8.11 -22.53 15.14
CA ASP A 45 -8.69 -21.81 14.02
C ASP A 45 -8.65 -20.35 14.46
N TYR A 46 -7.57 -19.70 14.05
CA TYR A 46 -7.29 -18.32 14.37
C TYR A 46 -8.23 -17.58 13.45
N ASP A 47 -9.47 -17.42 13.89
CA ASP A 47 -10.50 -16.77 13.11
C ASP A 47 -10.20 -15.28 13.12
N PHE A 48 -9.29 -14.90 12.22
CA PHE A 48 -8.87 -13.53 11.96
C PHE A 48 -10.08 -12.62 11.74
N LYS A 49 -11.21 -13.17 11.31
CA LYS A 49 -12.47 -12.43 11.18
C LYS A 49 -13.05 -12.05 12.53
N ALA A 50 -13.12 -12.98 13.49
CA ALA A 50 -13.65 -12.71 14.82
C ALA A 50 -12.78 -11.74 15.62
N GLU A 51 -11.45 -11.88 15.56
CA GLU A 51 -10.55 -10.92 16.22
C GLU A 51 -10.58 -9.55 15.53
N LYS A 52 -10.64 -9.49 14.20
CA LYS A 52 -10.81 -8.23 13.46
C LYS A 52 -12.14 -7.55 13.81
N GLU A 53 -13.23 -8.31 13.88
CA GLU A 53 -14.55 -7.80 14.28
C GLU A 53 -14.55 -7.30 15.72
N ALA A 54 -13.86 -7.99 16.65
CA ALA A 54 -13.69 -7.54 18.02
C ALA A 54 -12.88 -6.24 18.13
N VAL A 55 -11.79 -6.11 17.36
CA VAL A 55 -10.98 -4.87 17.31
C VAL A 55 -11.76 -3.72 16.70
N ILE A 56 -12.57 -3.97 15.66
CA ILE A 56 -13.46 -2.95 15.08
C ILE A 56 -14.51 -2.52 16.12
N ALA A 57 -15.11 -3.46 16.84
CA ALA A 57 -16.09 -3.15 17.88
C ALA A 57 -15.49 -2.35 19.05
N GLU A 58 -14.26 -2.69 19.47
CA GLU A 58 -13.52 -1.93 20.48
C GLU A 58 -13.15 -0.53 19.99
N LEU A 59 -12.77 -0.38 18.71
CA LEU A 59 -12.54 0.92 18.09
C LEU A 59 -13.84 1.75 18.07
N ASP A 60 -14.96 1.18 17.64
CA ASP A 60 -16.26 1.87 17.59
C ASP A 60 -16.67 2.35 18.99
N GLN A 61 -16.56 1.50 20.02
CA GLN A 61 -16.83 1.91 21.41
C GLN A 61 -15.92 3.05 21.86
N ARG A 62 -14.65 3.02 21.47
CA ARG A 62 -13.69 4.09 21.78
C ARG A 62 -14.00 5.38 21.04
N PHE A 63 -14.47 5.29 19.79
CA PHE A 63 -14.89 6.44 18.98
C PHE A 63 -16.19 7.05 19.50
N ASP A 64 -17.15 6.26 19.98
CA ASP A 64 -18.37 6.74 20.60
C ASP A 64 -18.09 7.50 21.92
N GLY A 65 -17.14 7.03 22.72
CA GLY A 65 -16.66 7.77 23.91
C GLY A 65 -15.97 9.09 23.57
N TYR A 66 -15.28 9.17 22.43
CA TYR A 66 -14.70 10.43 21.93
C TYR A 66 -15.76 11.38 21.36
N ARG A 67 -16.87 10.87 20.81
CA ARG A 67 -18.01 11.66 20.31
C ARG A 67 -18.67 12.47 21.44
N GLU A 68 -18.80 11.91 22.65
CA GLU A 68 -19.43 12.60 23.78
C GLU A 68 -18.61 13.79 24.33
N HIS A 69 -17.28 13.82 24.16
CA HIS A 69 -16.42 14.72 24.93
C HIS A 69 -15.71 15.81 24.15
N CYS A 70 -15.83 15.87 22.82
CA CYS A 70 -15.14 16.90 22.04
C CYS A 70 -16.05 17.86 21.28
N TYR A 71 -17.21 17.47 20.72
CA TYR A 71 -18.15 18.40 20.09
C TYR A 71 -19.55 17.77 19.95
N PRO A 72 -20.57 18.21 20.70
CA PRO A 72 -21.96 17.87 20.39
C PRO A 72 -22.40 18.71 19.18
N LEU A 73 -22.08 18.23 17.98
CA LEU A 73 -22.75 18.69 16.76
C LEU A 73 -23.97 17.80 16.52
N PRO A 74 -25.10 18.33 16.02
CA PRO A 74 -26.23 17.51 15.62
C PRO A 74 -25.77 16.43 14.63
N ASP A 75 -26.03 15.16 14.96
CA ASP A 75 -25.46 13.99 14.28
C ASP A 75 -25.76 13.93 12.77
N ASP A 76 -26.85 14.56 12.33
CA ASP A 76 -27.27 14.59 10.93
C ASP A 76 -26.44 15.57 10.09
N ASP A 77 -26.10 16.75 10.62
CA ASP A 77 -25.34 17.77 9.88
C ASP A 77 -23.88 17.36 9.70
N PHE A 78 -23.25 16.79 10.74
CA PHE A 78 -21.87 16.29 10.64
C PHE A 78 -21.75 15.11 9.68
N LYS A 79 -22.77 14.24 9.63
CA LYS A 79 -22.83 13.13 8.68
C LYS A 79 -22.92 13.65 7.24
N ALA A 80 -23.80 14.61 6.99
CA ALA A 80 -23.94 15.23 5.67
C ALA A 80 -22.65 15.95 5.22
N GLU A 81 -21.99 16.70 6.11
CA GLU A 81 -20.71 17.36 5.82
C GLU A 81 -19.60 16.36 5.53
N LYS A 82 -19.49 15.29 6.32
CA LYS A 82 -18.53 14.21 6.08
C LYS A 82 -18.77 13.54 4.73
N GLU A 83 -20.02 13.21 4.41
CA GLU A 83 -20.39 12.62 3.13
C GLU A 83 -20.07 13.57 1.96
N ALA A 84 -20.29 14.87 2.12
CA ALA A 84 -19.91 15.87 1.12
C ALA A 84 -18.39 15.94 0.90
N VAL A 85 -17.59 15.92 1.97
CA VAL A 85 -16.11 15.92 1.87
C VAL A 85 -15.60 14.64 1.21
N ILE A 86 -16.20 13.48 1.53
CA ILE A 86 -15.84 12.21 0.87
C ILE A 86 -16.16 12.28 -0.63
N ALA A 87 -17.35 12.77 -0.99
CA ALA A 87 -17.74 12.92 -2.39
C ALA A 87 -16.83 13.90 -3.17
N GLU A 88 -16.43 15.00 -2.53
CA GLU A 88 -15.45 15.94 -3.08
C GLU A 88 -14.10 15.26 -3.29
N LEU A 89 -13.59 14.53 -2.30
CA LEU A 89 -12.33 13.79 -2.40
C LEU A 89 -12.39 12.75 -3.52
N ASP A 90 -13.47 11.96 -3.61
CA ASP A 90 -13.64 10.97 -4.68
C ASP A 90 -13.60 11.62 -6.07
N GLN A 91 -14.28 12.76 -6.24
CA GLN A 91 -14.25 13.52 -7.49
C GLN A 91 -12.85 14.07 -7.80
N ARG A 92 -12.15 14.57 -6.78
CA ARG A 92 -10.78 15.07 -6.93
C ARG A 92 -9.81 13.94 -7.23
N PHE A 93 -9.91 12.77 -6.62
CA PHE A 93 -9.02 11.63 -6.89
C PHE A 93 -9.31 10.94 -8.23
N ASP A 94 -10.50 11.10 -8.81
CA ASP A 94 -10.89 10.44 -10.06
C ASP A 94 -9.90 10.70 -11.21
N GLY A 95 -9.20 9.64 -11.63
CA GLY A 95 -8.21 9.68 -12.69
C GLY A 95 -6.89 10.36 -12.32
N TYR A 96 -6.52 10.46 -11.04
CA TYR A 96 -5.16 10.81 -10.61
C TYR A 96 -4.14 9.79 -11.12
N ARG A 97 -2.92 10.25 -11.38
CA ARG A 97 -1.78 9.35 -11.63
C ARG A 97 -1.46 8.53 -10.38
N GLU A 98 -0.80 7.40 -10.60
CA GLU A 98 -0.27 6.59 -9.52
C GLU A 98 0.67 7.39 -8.63
N HIS A 99 0.58 7.16 -7.32
CA HIS A 99 1.38 7.82 -6.30
C HIS A 99 1.24 9.36 -6.23
N CYS A 100 0.13 9.91 -6.72
CA CYS A 100 -0.25 11.31 -6.53
C CYS A 100 -1.34 11.46 -5.46
N TYR A 101 -1.16 12.43 -4.56
CA TYR A 101 -2.09 12.72 -3.47
C TYR A 101 -2.50 14.20 -3.49
N PRO A 102 -3.80 14.53 -3.38
CA PRO A 102 -4.29 15.89 -3.44
C PRO A 102 -3.78 16.71 -2.27
N LEU A 103 -3.51 17.98 -2.53
CA LEU A 103 -3.24 18.98 -1.52
C LEU A 103 -4.55 19.65 -1.07
N PRO A 104 -4.60 20.24 0.15
CA PRO A 104 -5.71 21.10 0.55
C PRO A 104 -5.91 22.22 -0.47
N GLY A 105 -7.16 22.43 -0.90
CA GLY A 105 -7.45 23.34 -2.01
C GLY A 105 -7.31 22.67 -3.37
N ASP A 106 -6.21 22.92 -4.08
CA ASP A 106 -5.97 22.45 -5.45
C ASP A 106 -4.54 21.89 -5.59
N GLY A 107 -4.33 21.05 -6.61
CA GLY A 107 -3.04 20.44 -6.87
C GLY A 107 -2.78 19.16 -6.10
N CYS A 108 -1.58 18.62 -6.28
CA CYS A 108 -1.18 17.36 -5.68
C CYS A 108 0.33 17.26 -5.49
N ARG A 109 0.72 16.33 -4.63
CA ARG A 109 2.08 15.84 -4.49
C ARG A 109 2.18 14.44 -5.08
N CYS A 110 3.08 14.24 -6.03
CA CYS A 110 3.34 12.96 -6.70
C CYS A 110 4.72 12.42 -6.36
N GLN A 111 4.82 11.12 -6.12
CA GLN A 111 6.10 10.42 -6.03
C GLN A 111 6.48 9.86 -7.40
N GLU A 112 7.45 10.47 -8.05
CA GLU A 112 7.97 10.06 -9.35
C GLU A 112 9.33 9.37 -9.23
N THR A 113 9.72 8.61 -10.24
CA THR A 113 11.07 8.06 -10.33
C THR A 113 11.88 8.86 -11.35
N GLU A 114 12.90 9.56 -10.88
CA GLU A 114 13.81 10.35 -11.71
C GLU A 114 15.23 9.82 -11.51
N ASN A 115 15.89 9.40 -12.59
CA ASN A 115 17.23 8.78 -12.56
C ASN A 115 17.34 7.58 -11.57
N GLY A 116 16.25 6.82 -11.40
CA GLY A 116 16.19 5.68 -10.48
C GLY A 116 15.96 6.05 -9.01
N ALA A 117 15.89 7.35 -8.67
CA ALA A 117 15.57 7.83 -7.34
C ALA A 117 14.10 8.27 -7.26
N LYS A 118 13.45 8.01 -6.12
CA LYS A 118 12.10 8.52 -5.85
C LYS A 118 12.17 10.01 -5.50
N VAL A 119 11.58 10.85 -6.33
CA VAL A 119 11.50 12.30 -6.15
C VAL A 119 10.05 12.70 -5.93
N SER A 120 9.82 13.55 -4.94
CA SER A 120 8.50 14.15 -4.69
C SER A 120 8.36 15.42 -5.52
N LYS A 121 7.35 15.48 -6.39
CA LYS A 121 7.00 16.68 -7.16
C LYS A 121 5.64 17.20 -6.75
N GLU A 122 5.51 18.51 -6.71
CA GLU A 122 4.24 19.18 -6.45
C GLU A 122 3.73 19.85 -7.70
N TYR A 123 2.42 19.77 -7.88
CA TYR A 123 1.68 20.39 -8.97
C TYR A 123 0.67 21.34 -8.38
N LYS A 124 0.46 22.47 -9.06
CA LYS A 124 -0.40 23.53 -8.55
C LYS A 124 -1.88 23.21 -8.74
N THR A 125 -2.20 22.44 -9.78
CA THR A 125 -3.59 22.19 -10.18
C THR A 125 -3.89 20.70 -10.26
N ASP A 126 -5.10 20.30 -9.89
CA ASP A 126 -5.59 18.93 -9.96
C ASP A 126 -5.52 18.38 -11.39
N PHE A 127 -5.60 19.26 -12.41
CA PHE A 127 -5.44 18.90 -13.81
C PHE A 127 -4.09 18.20 -14.05
N GLU A 128 -3.01 18.80 -13.54
CA GLU A 128 -1.66 18.26 -13.69
C GLU A 128 -1.43 16.99 -12.91
N CYS A 129 -2.35 16.60 -12.04
CA CYS A 129 -2.31 15.37 -11.24
C CYS A 129 -2.97 14.20 -11.95
N LYS A 130 -3.78 14.47 -12.98
CA LYS A 130 -4.52 13.44 -13.70
C LYS A 130 -3.63 12.64 -14.66
N THR A 131 -4.09 11.44 -15.01
CA THR A 131 -3.51 10.63 -16.10
C THR A 131 -3.66 11.33 -17.45
N ASP A 132 -2.89 10.90 -18.44
CA ASP A 132 -2.92 11.49 -19.78
C ASP A 132 -4.28 11.32 -20.44
N GLU A 133 -4.92 10.16 -20.28
CA GLU A 133 -6.27 9.90 -20.79
C GLU A 133 -7.29 10.84 -20.16
N LYS A 134 -7.21 11.04 -18.84
CA LYS A 134 -8.16 11.89 -18.11
C LYS A 134 -7.96 13.35 -18.46
N ARG A 135 -6.70 13.83 -18.54
CA ARG A 135 -6.40 15.19 -19.01
C ARG A 135 -6.86 15.43 -20.43
N LYS A 136 -6.64 14.47 -21.34
CA LYS A 136 -7.08 14.59 -22.73
C LYS A 136 -8.60 14.80 -22.80
N ARG A 137 -9.40 14.01 -22.06
CA ARG A 137 -10.85 14.21 -21.98
C ARG A 137 -11.22 15.57 -21.40
N LEU A 138 -10.57 16.00 -20.32
CA LEU A 138 -10.79 17.32 -19.73
C LEU A 138 -10.47 18.46 -20.72
N CYS A 139 -9.39 18.30 -21.50
CA CYS A 139 -9.02 19.23 -22.56
C CYS A 139 -10.06 19.23 -23.68
N GLU A 140 -10.46 18.06 -24.18
CA GLU A 140 -11.52 17.90 -25.18
C GLU A 140 -12.82 18.57 -24.73
N ASP A 141 -13.22 18.40 -23.48
CA ASP A 141 -14.49 18.94 -22.98
C ASP A 141 -14.45 20.45 -22.68
N LYS A 142 -13.35 20.95 -22.11
CA LYS A 142 -13.29 22.34 -21.59
C LYS A 142 -12.63 23.32 -22.56
N GLN A 143 -11.49 22.96 -23.14
CA GLN A 143 -10.67 23.90 -23.93
C GLN A 143 -10.80 23.66 -25.44
N CYS A 144 -10.80 22.39 -25.86
CA CYS A 144 -10.70 21.97 -27.25
C CYS A 144 -12.04 21.53 -27.86
N LYS A 145 -13.17 21.75 -27.18
CA LYS A 145 -14.49 21.21 -27.55
C LYS A 145 -14.89 21.47 -28.99
N GLN A 146 -14.66 22.68 -29.48
CA GLN A 146 -14.99 23.03 -30.86
C GLN A 146 -14.15 22.24 -31.88
N GLN A 147 -12.84 22.13 -31.62
CA GLN A 147 -11.92 21.38 -32.47
C GLN A 147 -12.17 19.88 -32.38
N PHE A 148 -12.51 19.37 -31.18
CA PHE A 148 -12.87 17.98 -31.00
C PHE A 148 -14.18 17.65 -31.75
N ASN A 149 -15.21 18.48 -31.66
CA ASN A 149 -16.47 18.23 -32.38
C ASN A 149 -16.30 18.22 -33.91
N SER A 150 -15.39 19.04 -34.45
CA SER A 150 -15.13 19.08 -35.90
C SER A 150 -14.46 17.79 -36.40
N ILE A 151 -13.61 17.17 -35.59
CA ILE A 151 -12.92 15.92 -35.94
C ILE A 151 -13.64 14.64 -35.50
N ASN A 152 -14.48 14.70 -34.46
CA ASN A 152 -15.18 13.54 -33.90
C ASN A 152 -16.14 12.92 -34.92
N ARG A 153 -16.69 13.72 -35.84
CA ARG A 153 -17.50 13.24 -36.96
C ARG A 153 -16.74 12.27 -37.87
N CYS A 154 -15.43 12.44 -38.02
CA CYS A 154 -14.58 11.59 -38.84
C CYS A 154 -14.03 10.38 -38.08
N GLN A 155 -14.11 10.36 -36.74
CA GLN A 155 -13.54 9.36 -35.82
C GLN A 155 -12.01 9.25 -35.83
N THR A 156 -11.36 9.25 -37.00
CA THR A 156 -9.92 9.05 -37.15
C THR A 156 -9.27 10.13 -38.02
N LYS A 157 -7.96 10.34 -37.78
CA LYS A 157 -7.11 11.28 -38.51
C LYS A 157 -7.05 10.97 -40.00
N GLU A 158 -6.96 9.69 -40.35
CA GLU A 158 -6.96 9.20 -41.74
C GLU A 158 -8.24 9.59 -42.48
N LYS A 159 -9.40 9.54 -41.79
CA LYS A 159 -10.70 9.88 -42.37
C LYS A 159 -10.92 11.39 -42.51
N CYS A 160 -10.39 12.20 -41.58
CA CYS A 160 -10.61 13.64 -41.57
C CYS A 160 -9.57 14.43 -42.37
N GLY A 161 -8.39 13.85 -42.61
CA GLY A 161 -7.25 14.55 -43.19
C GLY A 161 -6.47 15.36 -42.15
N GLN A 162 -5.17 15.53 -42.40
CA GLN A 162 -4.26 16.27 -41.51
C GLN A 162 -4.68 17.73 -41.33
N ASP A 163 -5.22 18.35 -42.38
CA ASP A 163 -5.66 19.75 -42.40
C ASP A 163 -6.76 20.03 -41.38
N LYS A 164 -7.76 19.15 -41.26
CA LYS A 164 -8.83 19.27 -40.26
C LYS A 164 -8.40 18.82 -38.87
N TRP A 165 -7.41 17.93 -38.79
CA TRP A 165 -6.93 17.38 -37.53
C TRP A 165 -5.91 18.29 -36.83
N ALA A 166 -5.15 19.09 -37.59
CA ALA A 166 -4.09 19.95 -37.06
C ALA A 166 -4.57 20.97 -35.99
N PRO A 167 -5.72 21.64 -36.12
CA PRO A 167 -6.23 22.54 -35.08
C PRO A 167 -6.52 21.82 -33.75
N TYR A 168 -7.04 20.60 -33.82
CA TYR A 168 -7.29 19.77 -32.64
C TYR A 168 -5.98 19.30 -32.00
N GLU A 169 -5.01 18.84 -32.79
CA GLU A 169 -3.67 18.48 -32.29
C GLU A 169 -2.98 19.66 -31.60
N SER A 170 -3.05 20.84 -32.21
CA SER A 170 -2.48 22.07 -31.65
C SER A 170 -3.13 22.42 -30.31
N CYS A 171 -4.47 22.40 -30.24
CA CYS A 171 -5.20 22.68 -29.01
C CYS A 171 -4.87 21.68 -27.91
N LEU A 172 -4.88 20.38 -28.21
CA LEU A 172 -4.54 19.35 -27.22
C LEU A 172 -3.10 19.49 -26.73
N LYS A 173 -2.15 19.73 -27.64
CA LYS A 173 -0.74 19.90 -27.29
C LYS A 173 -0.54 21.08 -26.34
N GLU A 174 -1.28 22.17 -26.54
CA GLU A 174 -1.22 23.32 -25.64
C GLU A 174 -1.84 23.00 -24.28
N CYS A 175 -3.05 22.42 -24.27
CA CYS A 175 -3.77 22.10 -23.04
C CYS A 175 -3.08 21.04 -22.18
N MET A 176 -2.39 20.08 -22.79
CA MET A 176 -1.73 18.96 -22.09
C MET A 176 -0.39 19.32 -21.44
N LYS A 177 0.10 20.56 -21.57
CA LYS A 177 1.36 20.99 -20.95
C LYS A 177 1.30 20.86 -19.43
N ILE A 178 2.42 20.44 -18.84
CA ILE A 178 2.58 20.25 -17.40
C ILE A 178 3.64 21.23 -16.89
N HIS A 179 3.36 21.88 -15.77
CA HIS A 179 4.25 22.84 -15.12
C HIS A 179 4.47 22.44 -13.65
N PRO A 180 5.42 21.52 -13.37
CA PRO A 180 5.76 21.18 -11.99
C PRO A 180 6.25 22.42 -11.22
N LEU A 181 5.90 22.49 -9.94
CA LEU A 181 6.41 23.54 -9.07
C LEU A 181 7.93 23.40 -8.90
N PRO A 182 8.66 24.53 -8.77
CA PRO A 182 10.08 24.48 -8.51
C PRO A 182 10.34 23.71 -7.21
N SER A 183 11.29 22.77 -7.25
CA SER A 183 11.73 22.07 -6.05
C SER A 183 12.23 23.10 -5.04
N SER A 184 11.60 23.15 -3.85
CA SER A 184 12.09 23.97 -2.75
C SER A 184 13.46 23.45 -2.35
N LYS A 185 14.51 24.22 -2.65
CA LYS A 185 15.89 23.95 -2.22
C LYS A 185 16.07 24.26 -0.75
#